data_AF-A0A2A9G0V9-F1
#
_entry.id   AF-A0A2A9G0V9-F1
#
_cell.length_a   1.000
_cell.length_b   1.000
_cell.length_c   1.000
_cell.angle_alpha   90.00
_cell.angle_beta   90.00
_cell.angle_gamma   90.00
#
_symmetry.space_group_name_H-M   'P 1'
#
loop_
_entity.id
_entity.type
_entity.pdbx_description
1 polymer ?
#
loop_
_entity_poly.entity_id
_entity_poly.type
_entity_poly.pdbx_seq_one_letter_code
_entity_poly.pdbx_strand_id
1 'polypeptide(L)'
;MNIETISAVTALIAVIVGPTVSILIAKKQIKSSVVSKNRQDWIISLREQVSELMSDFQYLPNASIDGELQRNEVLALHKEILRKSNLVRLHLNMDEQLHIDLMDNIDQMNKELLQHIRGGLFNYTKMSQMCFDSIEQCSFIVKDEWKKVKSGE
;
A
#
# COMPACT_ATOMS: atom_id res chain seq x y z
N MET A 1 -49.71 37.12 17.70
CA MET A 1 -49.24 35.72 17.56
C MET A 1 -48.99 35.22 18.96
N ASN A 2 -49.73 34.22 19.42
CA ASN A 2 -49.66 33.77 20.81
C ASN A 2 -48.46 32.82 20.97
N ILE A 3 -47.91 32.72 22.18
CA ILE A 3 -46.74 31.90 22.51
C ILE A 3 -46.93 30.44 22.03
N GLU A 4 -48.16 29.92 22.09
CA GLU A 4 -48.53 28.59 21.61
C GLU A 4 -48.24 28.38 20.12
N THR A 5 -48.57 29.35 19.27
CA THR A 5 -48.31 29.28 17.82
C THR A 5 -46.82 29.31 17.50
N ILE A 6 -46.03 30.11 18.23
CA ILE A 6 -44.56 30.14 18.08
C ILE A 6 -43.96 28.80 18.50
N SER A 7 -44.42 28.24 19.62
CA SER A 7 -43.98 26.94 20.13
C SER A 7 -44.29 25.81 19.14
N ALA A 8 -45.53 25.77 18.62
CA ALA A 8 -45.95 24.75 17.65
C ALA A 8 -45.15 24.79 16.34
N VAL A 9 -44.88 25.99 15.80
CA VAL A 9 -44.06 26.15 14.59
C VAL A 9 -42.61 25.73 14.85
N THR A 10 -42.05 26.08 16.01
CA THR A 10 -40.67 25.70 16.38
C THR A 10 -40.54 24.18 16.52
N ALA A 11 -41.52 23.52 17.15
CA ALA A 11 -41.57 22.07 17.26
C ALA A 11 -41.65 21.39 15.89
N LEU A 12 -42.48 21.92 14.97
CA LEU A 12 -42.59 21.39 13.60
C LEU A 12 -41.26 21.49 12.84
N ILE A 13 -40.57 22.63 12.93
CA ILE A 13 -39.26 22.82 12.31
C ILE A 13 -38.24 21.85 12.92
N ALA A 14 -38.22 21.69 14.24
CA ALA A 14 -37.27 20.80 14.92
C ALA A 14 -37.43 19.33 14.49
N VAL A 15 -38.67 18.86 14.29
CA VAL A 15 -38.96 17.48 13.84
C VAL A 15 -38.53 17.22 12.39
N ILE A 16 -38.41 18.26 11.56
CA ILE A 16 -37.93 18.12 10.17
C ILE A 16 -36.41 18.31 10.09
N VAL A 17 -35.89 19.38 10.70
CA VAL A 17 -34.48 19.75 10.61
C VAL A 17 -33.59 18.74 11.35
N GLY A 18 -34.01 18.29 12.54
CA GLY A 18 -33.24 17.34 13.35
C GLY A 18 -32.89 16.06 12.58
N PRO A 19 -33.89 15.27 12.11
CA PRO A 19 -33.63 14.05 11.33
C PRO A 19 -32.87 14.31 10.03
N THR A 20 -33.13 15.41 9.33
CA THR A 20 -32.44 15.75 8.08
C THR A 20 -30.94 15.97 8.31
N VAL A 21 -30.59 16.79 9.31
CA VAL A 21 -29.19 17.03 9.69
C VAL A 21 -28.54 15.73 10.19
N SER A 22 -29.24 14.92 10.99
CA SER A 22 -28.74 13.62 11.44
C SER A 22 -28.42 12.67 10.28
N ILE A 23 -29.28 12.59 9.25
CA ILE A 23 -29.04 11.76 8.06
C ILE A 23 -27.83 12.26 7.27
N LEU A 24 -27.69 13.58 7.10
CA LEU A 24 -26.55 14.18 6.39
C LEU A 24 -25.23 13.88 7.11
N ILE A 25 -25.20 14.01 8.44
CA ILE A 25 -24.03 13.69 9.26
C ILE A 25 -23.72 12.20 9.18
N ALA A 26 -24.74 11.34 9.34
CA ALA A 26 -24.57 9.88 9.28
C ALA A 26 -23.99 9.43 7.92
N LYS A 27 -24.51 9.97 6.81
CA LYS A 27 -23.97 9.68 5.46
C LYS A 27 -22.50 10.11 5.34
N LYS A 28 -22.15 11.29 5.85
CA LYS A 28 -20.76 11.78 5.82
C LYS A 28 -19.84 10.90 6.68
N GLN A 29 -20.29 10.50 7.87
CA GLN A 29 -19.55 9.60 8.75
C GLN A 29 -19.34 8.22 8.15
N ILE A 30 -20.37 7.61 7.56
CA ILE A 30 -20.27 6.31 6.89
C ILE A 30 -19.27 6.39 5.73
N LYS A 31 -19.41 7.40 4.85
CA LYS A 31 -18.49 7.57 3.72
C LYS A 31 -17.04 7.74 4.19
N SER A 32 -16.81 8.60 5.18
CA SER A 32 -15.47 8.83 5.74
C SER A 32 -14.90 7.57 6.39
N SER A 33 -15.72 6.82 7.13
CA SER A 33 -15.30 5.58 7.78
C SER A 33 -14.93 4.50 6.77
N VAL A 34 -15.71 4.34 5.70
CA VAL A 34 -15.42 3.35 4.65
C VAL A 34 -14.16 3.71 3.87
N VAL A 35 -13.98 4.98 3.49
CA VAL A 35 -12.78 5.44 2.78
C VAL A 35 -11.53 5.27 3.65
N SER A 36 -11.59 5.71 4.91
CA SER A 36 -10.49 5.56 5.86
C SER A 36 -10.12 4.10 6.07
N LYS A 37 -11.12 3.21 6.21
CA LYS A 37 -10.89 1.77 6.34
C LYS A 37 -10.23 1.18 5.10
N ASN A 38 -10.78 1.44 3.90
CA ASN A 38 -10.20 0.93 2.65
C ASN A 38 -8.76 1.40 2.45
N ARG A 39 -8.44 2.66 2.80
CA ARG A 39 -7.09 3.20 2.72
C ARG A 39 -6.15 2.55 3.75
N GLN A 40 -6.62 2.29 4.96
CA GLN A 40 -5.87 1.54 5.98
C GLN A 40 -5.58 0.11 5.52
N ASP A 41 -6.59 -0.60 4.99
CA ASP A 41 -6.44 -1.96 4.47
C ASP A 41 -5.45 -2.00 3.31
N TRP A 42 -5.49 -1.01 2.40
CA TRP A 42 -4.52 -0.86 1.32
C TRP A 42 -3.09 -0.62 1.86
N ILE A 43 -2.91 0.26 2.87
CA ILE A 43 -1.60 0.51 3.50
C ILE A 43 -1.03 -0.78 4.10
N ILE A 44 -1.86 -1.55 4.83
CA ILE A 44 -1.44 -2.80 5.46
C ILE A 44 -0.99 -3.80 4.39
N SER A 45 -1.81 -3.99 3.35
CA SER A 45 -1.51 -4.92 2.26
C SER A 45 -0.23 -4.54 1.51
N LEU A 46 -0.01 -3.24 1.25
CA LEU A 46 1.22 -2.78 0.60
C LEU A 46 2.45 -3.09 1.46
N ARG A 47 2.38 -2.84 2.77
CA ARG A 47 3.49 -3.15 3.70
C ARG A 47 3.83 -4.63 3.72
N GLU A 48 2.82 -5.49 3.78
CA GLU A 48 3.00 -6.95 3.77
C GLU A 48 3.66 -7.39 2.46
N GLN A 49 3.11 -6.96 1.32
CA GLN A 49 3.63 -7.33 0.00
C GLN A 49 5.07 -6.87 -0.23
N VAL A 50 5.39 -5.62 0.14
CA VAL A 50 6.76 -5.09 0.02
C VAL A 50 7.70 -5.83 0.98
N SER A 51 7.29 -6.06 2.23
CA SER A 51 8.12 -6.79 3.20
C SER A 51 8.45 -8.20 2.70
N GLU A 52 7.45 -8.95 2.26
CA GLU A 52 7.66 -10.30 1.71
C GLU A 52 8.58 -10.28 0.49
N LEU A 53 8.35 -9.33 -0.43
CA LEU A 53 9.14 -9.21 -1.65
C LEU A 53 10.62 -8.89 -1.34
N MET A 54 10.89 -7.99 -0.39
CA MET A 54 12.25 -7.67 0.02
C MET A 54 12.94 -8.87 0.68
N SER A 55 12.23 -9.63 1.51
CA SER A 55 12.76 -10.87 2.09
C SER A 55 13.13 -11.88 1.01
N ASP A 56 12.31 -12.05 -0.02
CA ASP A 56 12.61 -12.96 -1.12
C ASP A 56 13.83 -12.51 -1.94
N PHE A 57 13.98 -11.21 -2.18
CA PHE A 57 15.15 -10.65 -2.87
C PHE A 57 16.46 -10.85 -2.10
N GLN A 58 16.39 -10.82 -0.77
CA GLN A 58 17.56 -11.09 0.09
C GLN A 58 17.86 -12.59 0.20
N TYR A 59 16.83 -13.43 0.25
CA TYR A 59 16.98 -14.86 0.50
C TYR A 59 17.38 -15.67 -0.73
N LEU A 60 16.68 -15.48 -1.86
CA LEU A 60 16.83 -16.34 -3.04
C LEU A 60 18.28 -16.40 -3.57
N PRO A 61 19.01 -15.28 -3.69
CA PRO A 61 20.41 -15.33 -4.15
C PRO A 61 21.30 -16.17 -3.23
N ASN A 62 21.16 -16.05 -1.91
CA ASN A 62 21.95 -16.80 -0.94
C ASN A 62 21.68 -18.31 -1.06
N ALA A 63 20.40 -18.70 -1.02
CA ALA A 63 20.00 -20.11 -1.12
C ALA A 63 20.42 -20.75 -2.46
N SER A 64 20.51 -19.96 -3.53
CA SER A 64 20.99 -20.43 -4.83
C SER A 64 22.52 -20.57 -4.92
N ILE A 65 23.29 -19.75 -4.19
CA ILE A 65 24.77 -19.82 -4.16
C ILE A 65 25.23 -21.02 -3.35
N ASP A 66 24.55 -21.32 -2.25
CA ASP A 66 24.88 -22.44 -1.36
C ASP A 66 24.61 -23.82 -2.00
N GLY A 67 24.07 -23.85 -3.22
CA GLY A 67 23.75 -25.07 -3.95
C GLY A 67 22.56 -25.84 -3.35
N GLU A 68 21.86 -25.23 -2.38
CA GLU A 68 20.69 -25.82 -1.72
C GLU A 68 19.50 -25.93 -2.66
N LEU A 69 19.41 -25.03 -3.66
CA LEU A 69 18.31 -24.99 -4.62
C LEU A 69 18.73 -25.46 -6.01
N GLN A 70 17.95 -26.38 -6.56
CA GLN A 70 18.09 -26.76 -7.96
C GLN A 70 17.60 -25.64 -8.88
N ARG A 71 18.11 -25.59 -10.12
CA ARG A 71 17.81 -24.53 -11.08
C ARG A 71 16.30 -24.36 -11.35
N ASN A 72 15.55 -25.45 -11.41
CA ASN A 72 14.10 -25.44 -11.56
C ASN A 72 13.38 -24.79 -10.37
N GLU A 73 13.88 -25.00 -9.14
CA GLU A 73 13.35 -24.39 -7.93
C GLU A 73 13.62 -22.89 -7.90
N VAL A 74 14.85 -22.49 -8.27
CA VAL A 74 15.23 -21.07 -8.41
C VAL A 74 14.34 -20.34 -9.43
N LEU A 75 14.05 -20.98 -10.58
CA LEU A 75 13.15 -20.42 -11.59
C LEU A 75 11.70 -20.29 -11.09
N ALA A 76 11.20 -21.27 -10.33
CA ALA A 76 9.87 -21.21 -9.73
C ALA A 76 9.76 -20.07 -8.70
N LEU A 77 10.77 -19.91 -7.84
CA LEU A 77 10.83 -18.82 -6.87
C LEU A 77 10.95 -17.45 -7.56
N HIS A 78 11.72 -17.35 -8.64
CA HIS A 78 11.79 -16.12 -9.44
C HIS A 78 10.44 -15.74 -10.05
N LYS A 79 9.66 -16.72 -10.53
CA LYS A 79 8.30 -16.48 -11.02
C LYS A 79 7.40 -15.92 -9.91
N GLU A 80 7.53 -16.41 -8.67
CA GLU A 80 6.79 -15.87 -7.53
C GLU A 80 7.22 -14.43 -7.18
N ILE A 81 8.52 -14.13 -7.21
CA ILE A 81 9.04 -12.76 -7.02
C ILE A 81 8.48 -11.80 -8.08
N LEU A 82 8.42 -12.22 -9.34
CA LEU A 82 7.79 -11.44 -10.41
C LEU A 82 6.30 -11.21 -10.14
N ARG A 83 5.58 -12.23 -9.68
CA ARG A 83 4.16 -12.11 -9.31
C ARG A 83 3.98 -11.10 -8.17
N LYS A 84 4.78 -11.17 -7.11
CA LYS A 84 4.77 -10.23 -5.98
C LYS A 84 5.10 -8.80 -6.43
N SER A 85 6.11 -8.64 -7.30
CA SER A 85 6.46 -7.34 -7.90
C SER A 85 5.28 -6.73 -8.68
N ASN A 86 4.55 -7.54 -9.45
CA ASN A 86 3.37 -7.09 -10.18
C ASN A 86 2.21 -6.70 -9.24
N LEU A 87 2.02 -7.42 -8.14
CA LEU A 87 0.99 -7.06 -7.16
C LEU A 87 1.31 -5.72 -6.47
N VAL A 88 2.58 -5.50 -6.11
CA VAL A 88 3.04 -4.21 -5.59
C VAL A 88 2.78 -3.11 -6.62
N ARG A 89 3.15 -3.31 -7.90
CA ARG A 89 2.88 -2.35 -8.98
C ARG A 89 1.40 -1.98 -9.09
N LEU A 90 0.50 -2.95 -8.95
CA LEU A 90 -0.95 -2.71 -8.99
C LEU A 90 -1.49 -1.95 -7.78
N HIS A 91 -0.78 -1.98 -6.64
CA HIS A 91 -1.13 -1.19 -5.46
C HIS A 91 -0.61 0.24 -5.54
N LEU A 92 0.45 0.49 -6.32
CA LEU A 92 1.09 1.79 -6.39
C LEU A 92 0.37 2.75 -7.36
N ASN A 93 0.36 4.03 -7.02
CA ASN A 93 -0.10 5.11 -7.88
C ASN A 93 1.05 5.61 -8.76
N MET A 94 1.09 5.19 -10.03
CA MET A 94 2.18 5.51 -10.95
C MET A 94 2.19 6.97 -11.46
N ASP A 95 1.27 7.82 -10.97
CA ASP A 95 1.30 9.27 -11.20
C ASP A 95 2.12 10.02 -10.13
N GLU A 96 2.51 9.34 -9.05
CA GLU A 96 3.24 9.93 -7.93
C GLU A 96 4.72 9.52 -7.94
N GLN A 97 5.63 10.50 -7.82
CA GLN A 97 7.07 10.24 -7.94
C GLN A 97 7.59 9.22 -6.92
N LEU A 98 7.15 9.28 -5.66
CA LEU A 98 7.57 8.32 -4.63
C LEU A 98 7.25 6.86 -5.00
N HIS A 99 6.11 6.66 -5.67
CA HIS A 99 5.67 5.34 -6.12
C HIS A 99 6.49 4.87 -7.33
N ILE A 100 6.79 5.78 -8.26
CA ILE A 100 7.68 5.51 -9.40
C ILE A 100 9.06 5.09 -8.89
N ASP A 101 9.64 5.84 -7.94
CA ASP A 101 10.97 5.60 -7.40
C ASP A 101 11.07 4.21 -6.72
N LEU A 102 10.03 3.81 -5.99
CA LEU A 102 9.95 2.46 -5.40
C LEU A 102 9.90 1.38 -6.49
N MET A 103 9.07 1.58 -7.52
CA MET A 103 8.92 0.60 -8.59
C MET A 103 10.22 0.47 -9.41
N ASP A 104 10.91 1.57 -9.67
CA ASP A 104 12.19 1.57 -10.38
C ASP A 104 13.25 0.78 -9.61
N ASN A 105 13.27 0.88 -8.27
CA ASN A 105 14.18 0.11 -7.44
C ASN A 105 13.85 -1.40 -7.49
N ILE A 106 12.57 -1.75 -7.42
CA ILE A 106 12.08 -3.14 -7.56
C ILE A 106 12.42 -3.71 -8.96
N ASP A 107 12.26 -2.93 -10.02
CA ASP A 107 12.59 -3.34 -11.38
C ASP A 107 14.10 -3.56 -11.55
N GLN A 108 14.93 -2.74 -10.89
CA GLN A 108 16.38 -2.96 -10.86
C GLN A 108 16.75 -4.24 -10.10
N MET A 109 16.13 -4.52 -8.95
CA MET A 109 16.37 -5.76 -8.20
C MET A 109 15.99 -7.00 -9.02
N ASN A 110 14.86 -6.95 -9.74
CA ASN A 110 14.47 -8.00 -10.67
C ASN A 110 15.52 -8.24 -11.77
N LYS A 111 16.12 -7.19 -12.32
CA LYS A 111 17.18 -7.30 -13.33
C LYS A 111 18.44 -7.95 -12.76
N GLU A 112 18.90 -7.52 -11.59
CA GLU A 112 20.05 -8.09 -10.89
C GLU A 112 19.85 -9.57 -10.56
N LEU A 113 18.65 -9.92 -10.05
CA LEU A 113 18.31 -11.30 -9.75
C LEU A 113 18.26 -12.16 -11.02
N LEU A 114 17.66 -11.66 -12.11
CA LEU A 114 17.63 -12.38 -13.38
C LEU A 114 19.04 -12.60 -13.96
N GLN A 115 19.93 -11.61 -13.80
CA GLN A 115 21.33 -11.73 -14.20
C GLN A 115 22.04 -12.83 -13.39
N HIS A 116 21.82 -12.90 -12.08
CA HIS A 116 22.34 -13.95 -11.22
C HIS A 116 21.84 -15.34 -11.63
N ILE A 117 20.54 -15.49 -11.87
CA ILE A 117 19.93 -16.77 -12.33
C ILE A 117 20.54 -17.24 -13.66
N ARG A 118 21.00 -16.31 -14.49
CA ARG A 118 21.69 -16.59 -15.77
C ARG A 118 23.18 -16.92 -15.60
N GLY A 119 23.68 -17.02 -14.37
CA GLY A 119 25.08 -17.30 -14.05
C GLY A 119 25.99 -16.07 -13.98
N GLY A 120 25.40 -14.87 -13.92
CA GLY A 120 26.16 -13.64 -13.69
C GLY A 120 26.61 -13.50 -12.24
N LEU A 121 27.63 -12.67 -12.02
CA LEU A 121 28.08 -12.31 -10.67
C LEU A 121 26.99 -11.54 -9.93
N PHE A 122 26.68 -11.99 -8.72
CA PHE A 122 25.71 -11.32 -7.86
C PHE A 122 26.39 -10.45 -6.81
N ASN A 123 25.93 -9.21 -6.68
CA ASN A 123 26.42 -8.29 -5.67
C ASN A 123 25.43 -8.21 -4.50
N TYR A 124 25.70 -8.98 -3.45
CA TYR A 124 24.86 -9.03 -2.25
C TYR A 124 24.75 -7.67 -1.55
N THR A 125 25.86 -6.93 -1.44
CA THR A 125 25.86 -5.60 -0.81
C THR A 125 24.94 -4.65 -1.56
N LYS A 126 24.98 -4.69 -2.90
CA LYS A 126 24.09 -3.89 -3.75
C LYS A 126 22.63 -4.29 -3.56
N MET A 127 22.30 -5.59 -3.61
CA MET A 127 20.92 -6.05 -3.41
C MET A 127 20.38 -5.65 -2.03
N SER A 128 21.19 -5.84 -0.98
CA SER A 128 20.81 -5.48 0.38
C SER A 128 20.52 -3.99 0.52
N GLN A 129 21.37 -3.14 -0.09
CA GLN A 129 21.14 -1.70 -0.12
C GLN A 129 19.84 -1.35 -0.86
N MET A 130 19.60 -1.94 -2.03
CA MET A 130 18.36 -1.70 -2.80
C MET A 130 17.11 -2.13 -2.04
N CYS A 131 17.18 -3.24 -1.29
CA CYS A 131 16.10 -3.68 -0.41
C CYS A 131 15.85 -2.66 0.71
N PHE A 132 16.91 -2.15 1.34
CA PHE A 132 16.80 -1.11 2.38
C PHE A 132 16.16 0.16 1.82
N ASP A 133 16.64 0.64 0.67
CA ASP A 133 16.12 1.83 0.00
C ASP A 133 14.64 1.65 -0.37
N SER A 134 14.25 0.45 -0.84
CA SER A 134 12.85 0.13 -1.15
C SER A 134 11.94 0.15 0.09
N ILE A 135 12.43 -0.35 1.24
CA ILE A 135 11.70 -0.27 2.51
C ILE A 135 11.52 1.19 2.93
N GLU A 136 12.56 2.01 2.79
CA GLU A 136 12.51 3.43 3.11
C GLU A 136 11.52 4.19 2.22
N GLN A 137 11.58 3.96 0.90
CA GLN A 137 10.64 4.53 -0.07
C GLN A 137 9.19 4.13 0.24
N CYS A 138 8.93 2.85 0.52
CA CYS A 138 7.62 2.37 0.95
C CYS A 138 7.16 3.05 2.25
N SER A 139 8.07 3.31 3.20
CA SER A 139 7.77 4.05 4.43
C SER A 139 7.32 5.49 4.15
N PHE A 140 7.94 6.17 3.19
CA PHE A 140 7.52 7.52 2.78
C PHE A 140 6.13 7.53 2.15
N ILE A 141 5.87 6.61 1.22
CA ILE A 141 4.55 6.44 0.60
C ILE A 141 3.48 6.24 1.67
N VAL A 142 3.71 5.30 2.59
CA VAL A 142 2.74 5.00 3.63
C VAL A 142 2.55 6.19 4.58
N LYS A 143 3.61 6.93 4.92
CA LYS A 143 3.49 8.13 5.77
C LYS A 143 2.68 9.23 5.09
N ASP A 144 2.84 9.40 3.78
CA ASP A 144 2.05 10.37 3.02
C ASP A 144 0.57 9.98 2.98
N GLU A 145 0.30 8.73 2.65
CA GLU A 145 -1.05 8.16 2.62
C GLU A 145 -1.73 8.20 4.00
N TRP A 146 -0.97 7.97 5.07
CA TRP A 146 -1.46 8.10 6.44
C TRP A 146 -1.86 9.53 6.81
N LYS A 147 -1.22 10.55 6.22
CA LYS A 147 -1.65 11.95 6.41
C LYS A 147 -3.01 12.19 5.73
N LYS A 148 -3.21 11.63 4.53
CA LYS A 148 -4.50 11.67 3.79
C LYS A 148 -5.62 10.98 4.60
N VAL A 149 -5.34 9.80 5.18
CA VAL A 149 -6.27 9.12 6.11
C VAL A 149 -6.69 10.05 7.26
N LYS A 150 -5.73 10.76 7.86
CA LYS A 150 -5.97 11.65 9.01
C LYS A 150 -6.70 12.94 8.66
N SER A 151 -6.50 13.47 7.46
CA SER A 151 -7.23 14.66 6.98
C SER A 151 -8.67 14.31 6.54
N GLY A 152 -8.97 13.03 6.34
CA GLY A 152 -10.28 12.57 5.88
C GLY A 152 -10.43 12.56 4.35
N GLU A 153 -9.30 12.58 3.63
CA GLU A 153 -9.18 12.33 2.18
C GLU A 153 -9.01 10.83 1.86
#